data_AF-A0A2N2G0V4-F1
#
_entry.id   AF-A0A2N2G0V4-F1
#
_cell.length_a   1.000
_cell.length_b   1.000
_cell.length_c   1.000
_cell.angle_alpha   90.00
_cell.angle_beta   90.00
_cell.angle_gamma   90.00
#
_symmetry.space_group_name_H-M   'P 1'
#
loop_
_entity.id
_entity.type
_entity.pdbx_description
1 polymer ?
#
loop_
_entity_poly.entity_id
_entity_poly.type
_entity_poly.pdbx_seq_one_letter_code
_entity_poly.pdbx_strand_id
1 'polypeptide(L)'
;MVLQSNDYKKLSTLKTLVINQKDVQINILKINQSKTHSANIDIEVISKERLSTKEYEEIQTHFNSVLHKEVELNILPKIMIK
;
A
#
# COMPACT_ATOMS: atom_id res chain seq x y z
N MET A 1 3.06 20.31 1.09
CA MET A 1 1.81 19.84 1.75
C MET A 1 0.71 19.44 0.75
N VAL A 2 0.46 20.19 -0.33
CA VAL A 2 -0.62 19.88 -1.30
C VAL A 2 -0.49 18.49 -1.96
N LEU A 3 0.72 18.10 -2.40
CA LEU A 3 0.94 16.79 -3.05
C LEU A 3 0.60 15.60 -2.14
N GLN A 4 1.04 15.68 -0.88
CA GLN A 4 0.78 14.65 0.11
C GLN A 4 -0.72 14.53 0.43
N SER A 5 -1.43 15.65 0.52
CA SER A 5 -2.89 15.66 0.71
C SER A 5 -3.63 15.01 -0.47
N ASN A 6 -3.17 15.25 -1.70
CA ASN A 6 -3.74 14.63 -2.88
C ASN A 6 -3.48 13.12 -2.92
N ASP A 7 -2.29 12.67 -2.52
CA ASP A 7 -1.98 11.24 -2.44
C ASP A 7 -2.81 10.53 -1.38
N TYR A 8 -2.99 11.11 -0.20
CA TYR A 8 -3.91 10.54 0.82
C TYR A 8 -5.32 10.35 0.25
N LYS A 9 -5.82 11.32 -0.52
CA LYS A 9 -7.14 11.20 -1.17
C LYS A 9 -7.16 10.06 -2.18
N LYS A 10 -6.14 9.92 -3.02
CA LYS A 10 -6.03 8.82 -3.99
C LYS A 10 -5.94 7.46 -3.31
N LEU A 11 -5.14 7.33 -2.25
CA LEU A 11 -4.96 6.07 -1.53
C LEU A 11 -6.15 5.71 -0.64
N SER A 12 -7.06 6.64 -0.34
CA SER A 12 -8.25 6.35 0.48
C SER A 12 -9.18 5.30 -0.14
N THR A 13 -9.05 5.03 -1.45
CA THR A 13 -9.77 3.98 -2.17
C THR A 13 -9.12 2.60 -2.05
N LEU A 14 -7.82 2.54 -1.71
CA LEU A 14 -7.05 1.31 -1.49
C LEU A 14 -7.24 0.80 -0.06
N LYS A 15 -8.42 0.24 0.22
CA LYS A 15 -8.70 -0.40 1.52
C LYS A 15 -8.51 -1.91 1.49
N THR A 16 -8.80 -2.54 0.36
CA THR A 16 -8.76 -3.99 0.19
C THR A 16 -8.29 -4.33 -1.21
N LEU A 17 -7.43 -5.33 -1.30
CA LEU A 17 -6.91 -5.90 -2.53
C LEU A 17 -7.14 -7.41 -2.49
N VAL A 18 -7.39 -8.00 -3.66
CA VAL A 18 -7.38 -9.45 -3.81
C VAL A 18 -6.13 -9.82 -4.59
N ILE A 19 -5.20 -10.52 -3.94
CA ILE A 19 -3.91 -10.93 -4.52
C ILE A 19 -3.82 -12.44 -4.41
N ASN A 20 -3.67 -13.13 -5.54
CA ASN A 20 -3.62 -14.60 -5.60
C ASN A 20 -4.73 -15.29 -4.77
N GLN A 21 -5.96 -14.81 -4.90
CA GLN A 21 -7.16 -15.29 -4.18
C GLN A 21 -7.14 -15.04 -2.66
N LYS A 22 -6.18 -14.26 -2.15
CA LYS A 22 -6.12 -13.83 -0.74
C LYS A 22 -6.72 -12.44 -0.60
N ASP A 23 -7.62 -12.29 0.36
CA ASP A 23 -8.11 -10.99 0.79
C ASP A 23 -7.04 -10.28 1.62
N VAL A 24 -6.55 -9.16 1.11
CA VAL A 24 -5.53 -8.33 1.75
C VAL A 24 -6.13 -6.98 2.09
N GLN A 25 -6.15 -6.63 3.37
CA GLN A 25 -6.52 -5.29 3.82
C GLN A 25 -5.28 -4.42 3.92
N ILE A 26 -5.41 -3.18 3.49
CA ILE A 26 -4.33 -2.20 3.46
C ILE A 26 -4.71 -1.04 4.36
N ASN A 27 -3.85 -0.77 5.34
CA ASN A 27 -3.94 0.41 6.19
C ASN A 27 -2.76 1.33 5.88
N ILE A 28 -3.06 2.55 5.42
CA ILE A 28 -2.03 3.58 5.25
C ILE A 28 -1.72 4.16 6.64
N LEU A 29 -0.51 3.91 7.13
CA LEU A 29 -0.08 4.46 8.42
C LEU A 29 0.39 5.90 8.25
N LYS A 30 1.25 6.12 7.25
CA LYS A 30 1.86 7.43 7.00
C LYS A 30 2.45 7.53 5.60
N ILE A 31 2.26 8.67 4.96
CA ILE A 31 3.07 9.08 3.80
C ILE A 31 4.26 9.88 4.34
N ASN A 32 5.47 9.30 4.31
CA ASN A 32 6.69 9.95 4.81
C ASN A 32 7.15 11.08 3.90
N GLN A 33 7.10 10.83 2.60
CA GLN A 33 7.48 11.81 1.58
C GLN A 33 6.61 11.64 0.35
N SER A 34 6.23 12.76 -0.25
CA SER A 34 5.54 12.80 -1.53
C SER A 34 6.17 13.89 -2.41
N LYS A 35 6.71 13.45 -3.54
CA LYS A 35 7.24 14.27 -4.63
C LYS A 35 6.37 14.03 -5.87
N THR A 36 6.66 14.80 -6.92
CA THR A 36 5.96 14.69 -8.22
C THR A 36 6.04 13.29 -8.81
N HIS A 37 7.22 12.65 -8.76
CA HIS A 37 7.49 11.36 -9.39
C HIS A 37 7.81 10.23 -8.42
N SER A 38 7.81 10.50 -7.12
CA SER A 38 8.05 9.45 -6.13
C SER A 38 7.33 9.67 -4.80
N ALA A 39 7.08 8.59 -4.07
CA ALA A 39 6.55 8.62 -2.72
C ALA A 39 7.16 7.51 -1.86
N ASN A 40 7.30 7.78 -0.56
CA ASN A 40 7.68 6.77 0.44
C ASN A 40 6.56 6.68 1.47
N ILE A 41 6.04 5.47 1.69
CA ILE A 41 4.79 5.25 2.43
C ILE A 41 4.95 4.06 3.37
N ASP A 42 4.54 4.26 4.63
CA ASP A 42 4.42 3.20 5.62
C ASP A 42 3.01 2.65 5.60
N ILE A 43 2.89 1.33 5.42
CA ILE A 43 1.61 0.63 5.37
C ILE A 43 1.60 -0.57 6.31
N GLU A 44 0.44 -0.88 6.86
CA GLU A 44 0.15 -2.16 7.50
C GLU A 44 -0.65 -3.02 6.52
N VAL A 45 -0.19 -4.25 6.29
CA VAL A 45 -0.81 -5.21 5.38
C VAL A 45 -1.38 -6.35 6.21
N ILE A 46 -2.70 -6.48 6.21
CA ILE A 46 -3.43 -7.47 7.03
C ILE A 46 -3.97 -8.57 6.11
N SER A 47 -3.65 -9.82 6.43
CA SER A 47 -4.16 -10.99 5.71
C SER A 47 -4.39 -12.16 6.69
N LYS A 48 -5.23 -13.12 6.31
CA LYS A 48 -5.38 -14.38 7.05
C LYS A 48 -4.17 -15.30 6.89
N GLU A 49 -3.39 -15.09 5.84
CA GLU A 49 -2.26 -15.92 5.47
C GLU A 49 -1.00 -15.10 5.30
N ARG A 50 0.16 -15.77 5.36
CA ARG A 50 1.43 -15.12 5.01
C ARG A 50 1.45 -14.82 3.52
N LEU A 51 1.90 -13.61 3.20
CA LEU A 51 2.19 -13.20 1.83
C LEU A 51 3.68 -13.43 1.54
N SER A 52 3.94 -13.87 0.32
CA SER A 52 5.27 -14.00 -0.27
C SER A 52 5.79 -12.64 -0.75
N THR A 53 7.09 -12.56 -1.04
CA THR A 53 7.72 -11.35 -1.57
C THR A 53 7.04 -10.85 -2.85
N LYS A 54 6.70 -11.75 -3.78
CA LYS A 54 6.00 -11.39 -5.03
C LYS A 54 4.64 -10.75 -4.77
N GLU A 55 3.90 -11.25 -3.79
CA GLU A 55 2.60 -10.68 -3.43
C GLU A 55 2.74 -9.27 -2.83
N TYR A 56 3.83 -9.00 -2.09
CA TYR A 56 4.13 -7.63 -1.64
C TYR A 56 4.56 -6.70 -2.81
N GLU A 57 5.29 -7.21 -3.79
CA GLU A 57 5.64 -6.46 -5.02
C GLU A 57 4.39 -6.12 -5.85
N GLU A 58 3.39 -7.01 -5.89
CA GLU A 58 2.09 -6.73 -6.51
C GLU A 58 1.33 -5.61 -5.77
N ILE A 59 1.36 -5.58 -4.43
CA ILE A 59 0.82 -4.45 -3.64
C ILE A 59 1.52 -3.16 -4.04
N GLN A 60 2.86 -3.15 -4.11
CA GLN A 60 3.62 -1.97 -4.52
C GLN A 60 3.23 -1.50 -5.93
N THR A 61 3.03 -2.44 -6.86
CA THR A 61 2.61 -2.14 -8.24
C THR A 61 1.23 -1.48 -8.27
N HIS A 62 0.29 -1.92 -7.43
CA HIS A 62 -1.00 -1.25 -7.27
C HIS A 62 -0.87 0.19 -6.76
N PHE A 63 0.00 0.43 -5.77
CA PHE A 63 0.28 1.78 -5.29
C PHE A 63 0.88 2.68 -6.37
N ASN A 64 1.83 2.15 -7.15
CA ASN A 64 2.43 2.86 -8.28
C ASN A 64 1.36 3.28 -9.30
N SER A 65 0.45 2.37 -9.61
CA SER A 65 -0.65 2.60 -10.55
C SER A 65 -1.61 3.68 -10.05
N VAL A 66 -2.04 3.61 -8.78
CA VAL A 66 -2.99 4.58 -8.19
C VAL A 66 -2.38 5.98 -8.06
N LEU A 67 -1.09 6.07 -7.73
CA LEU A 67 -0.42 7.35 -7.54
C LEU A 67 0.18 7.92 -8.83
N HIS A 68 0.32 7.10 -9.88
CA HIS A 68 1.02 7.41 -11.14
C HIS A 68 2.46 7.87 -10.90
N LYS A 69 3.18 7.18 -10.01
CA LYS A 69 4.58 7.46 -9.65
C LYS A 69 5.24 6.26 -9.01
N GLU A 70 6.56 6.34 -8.84
CA GLU A 70 7.33 5.31 -8.14
C GLU A 70 7.10 5.38 -6.63
N VAL A 71 6.61 4.30 -6.04
CA VAL A 71 6.28 4.21 -4.61
C VAL A 71 7.19 3.19 -3.95
N GLU A 72 7.91 3.64 -2.93
CA GLU A 72 8.61 2.77 -2.00
C GLU A 72 7.70 2.52 -0.79
N LEU A 73 7.56 1.25 -0.41
CA LEU A 73 6.70 0.84 0.69
C LEU A 73 7.52 0.24 1.83
N ASN A 74 7.35 0.79 3.03
CA ASN A 74 7.72 0.11 4.26
C ASN A 74 6.50 -0.65 4.76
N ILE A 75 6.58 -1.98 4.77
CA ILE A 75 5.44 -2.84 5.02
C ILE A 75 5.54 -3.46 6.41
N LEU A 76 4.52 -3.23 7.24
CA LEU A 76 4.29 -3.97 8.48
C LEU A 76 3.28 -5.10 8.21
N PRO A 77 3.72 -6.37 8.12
CA PRO A 77 2.81 -7.49 7.89
C PRO A 77 2.07 -7.88 9.17
N LYS A 78 0.78 -8.16 9.06
CA LYS A 78 -0.07 -8.61 10.16
C LYS A 78 -0.93 -9.79 9.75
N ILE A 79 -0.77 -10.89 10.45
CA ILE A 79 -1.58 -12.09 10.25
C ILE A 79 -2.78 -12.00 11.20
N MET A 80 -3.99 -12.09 10.65
CA MET A 80 -5.22 -12.12 11.42
C MET A 80 -5.72 -13.57 11.53
N ILE A 81 -5.72 -14.09 12.76
CA ILE A 81 -6.29 -15.40 13.11
C ILE A 81 -7.64 -15.13 13.78
N LYS A 82 -8.70 -15.82 13.35
CA LYS A 82 -10.02 -15.78 13.99
C LYS A 82 -10.28 -17.09 14.71
#